data_AF-A0A6I1ZFA4-F1
#
_entry.id   AF-A0A6I1ZFA4-F1
#
_cell.length_a   1.000
_cell.length_b   1.000
_cell.length_c   1.000
_cell.angle_alpha   90.00
_cell.angle_beta   90.00
_cell.angle_gamma   90.00
#
_symmetry.space_group_name_H-M   'P 1'
#
loop_
_entity.id
_entity.type
_entity.pdbx_description
1 polymer ?
#
loop_
_entity_poly.entity_id
_entity_poly.type
_entity_poly.pdbx_seq_one_letter_code
_entity_poly.pdbx_strand_id
1 'polypeptide(L)'
;MGGHSSFHNMQEQAYELAYKLASEQLRGMDIEEICGKTGAQRMDSNKITIEYLNQPYLITLSDVEISLRDSEEEAPLRDRILILHYLTLAKGTPVTNRLITFKQLPGGASYFPAFSQRAIKPLLNH
;
A
#
# COMPACT_ATOMS: atom_id res chain seq x y z
N MET A 1 -14.26 -29.62 -16.18
CA MET A 1 -14.30 -28.18 -15.89
C MET A 1 -14.70 -28.01 -14.44
N GLY A 2 -13.81 -27.49 -13.58
CA GLY A 2 -14.07 -27.37 -12.14
C GLY A 2 -12.93 -26.78 -11.29
N GLY A 3 -11.86 -26.27 -11.91
CA GLY A 3 -10.69 -25.74 -11.20
C GLY A 3 -10.75 -24.25 -10.88
N HIS A 4 -11.53 -23.44 -11.60
CA HIS A 4 -11.43 -21.97 -11.49
C HIS A 4 -12.08 -21.37 -10.23
N SER A 5 -13.07 -22.04 -9.63
CA SER A 5 -13.81 -21.53 -8.46
C SER A 5 -13.05 -21.69 -7.13
N SER A 6 -12.19 -22.70 -7.01
CA SER A 6 -11.48 -22.98 -5.74
C SER A 6 -10.26 -22.07 -5.52
N PHE A 7 -9.57 -21.66 -6.59
CA PHE A 7 -8.43 -20.73 -6.50
C PHE A 7 -8.84 -19.29 -6.20
N HIS A 8 -9.97 -18.84 -6.73
CA HIS A 8 -10.49 -17.49 -6.47
C HIS A 8 -10.85 -17.30 -4.99
N ASN A 9 -11.54 -18.29 -4.41
CA ASN A 9 -11.89 -18.33 -3.00
C ASN A 9 -10.64 -18.34 -2.08
N MET A 10 -9.59 -19.07 -2.46
CA MET A 10 -8.34 -19.10 -1.70
C MET A 10 -7.58 -17.76 -1.72
N GLN A 11 -7.62 -17.02 -2.84
CA GLN A 11 -7.00 -15.69 -2.94
C GLN A 11 -7.76 -14.65 -2.11
N GLU A 12 -9.09 -14.66 -2.14
CA GLU A 12 -9.92 -13.78 -1.33
C GLU A 12 -9.69 -14.04 0.16
N GLN A 13 -9.68 -15.31 0.59
CA GLN A 13 -9.37 -15.69 1.97
C GLN A 13 -7.98 -15.22 2.41
N ALA A 14 -6.97 -15.32 1.53
CA ALA A 14 -5.63 -14.84 1.84
C ALA A 14 -5.58 -13.31 1.98
N TYR A 15 -6.32 -12.57 1.15
CA TYR A 15 -6.40 -11.12 1.26
C TYR A 15 -7.16 -10.67 2.50
N GLU A 16 -8.28 -11.30 2.83
CA GLU A 16 -9.02 -11.04 4.07
C GLU A 16 -8.16 -11.30 5.32
N LEU A 17 -7.38 -12.39 5.31
CA LEU A 17 -6.44 -12.68 6.40
C LEU A 17 -5.34 -11.61 6.50
N ALA A 18 -4.75 -11.21 5.37
CA ALA A 18 -3.74 -10.17 5.33
C ALA A 18 -4.29 -8.82 5.84
N TYR A 19 -5.52 -8.48 5.46
CA TYR A 19 -6.22 -7.28 5.91
C TYR A 19 -6.45 -7.32 7.42
N LYS A 20 -6.97 -8.44 7.93
CA LYS A 20 -7.21 -8.63 9.36
C LYS A 20 -5.92 -8.46 10.18
N LEU A 21 -4.84 -9.14 9.80
CA LEU A 21 -3.56 -9.08 10.52
C LEU A 21 -2.97 -7.67 10.52
N ALA A 22 -3.00 -6.99 9.37
CA ALA A 22 -2.51 -5.61 9.26
C ALA A 22 -3.38 -4.63 10.08
N SER A 23 -4.69 -4.87 10.15
CA SER A 23 -5.62 -4.06 10.94
C SER A 23 -5.40 -4.23 12.45
N GLU A 24 -5.19 -5.47 12.92
CA GLU A 24 -4.84 -5.77 14.31
C GLU A 24 -3.52 -5.10 14.70
N GLN A 25 -2.53 -5.12 13.82
CA GLN A 25 -1.26 -4.43 14.05
C GLN A 25 -1.44 -2.91 14.15
N LEU A 26 -2.22 -2.31 13.23
CA LEU A 26 -2.44 -0.86 13.22
C LEU A 26 -3.15 -0.37 14.50
N ARG A 27 -4.12 -1.13 15.02
CA ARG A 27 -4.84 -0.78 16.26
C ARG A 27 -3.94 -0.71 17.49
N GLY A 28 -2.80 -1.41 17.48
CA GLY A 28 -1.83 -1.38 18.56
C GLY A 28 -0.79 -0.26 18.46
N MET A 29 -0.81 0.54 17.39
CA MET A 29 0.18 1.58 17.13
C MET A 29 -0.32 2.96 17.57
N ASP A 30 0.61 3.82 17.99
CA ASP A 30 0.31 5.20 18.33
C ASP A 30 0.18 6.08 17.08
N ILE A 31 -0.77 7.02 17.09
CA ILE A 31 -1.07 7.87 15.94
C ILE A 31 0.12 8.77 15.58
N GLU A 32 0.80 9.34 16.59
CA GLU A 32 1.95 10.21 16.35
C GLU A 32 3.11 9.41 15.76
N GLU A 33 3.30 8.17 16.22
CA GLU A 33 4.29 7.25 15.64
C GLU A 33 3.98 6.93 14.18
N ILE A 34 2.72 6.62 13.85
CA ILE A 34 2.29 6.35 12.47
C ILE A 34 2.56 7.58 11.59
N CYS A 35 2.06 8.75 11.99
CA CYS A 35 2.24 10.00 11.24
C CYS A 35 3.72 10.33 11.02
N GLY A 36 4.55 10.18 12.05
CA GLY A 36 5.99 10.42 11.97
C GLY A 36 6.74 9.48 11.03
N LYS A 37 6.27 8.23 10.87
CA LYS A 37 6.93 7.22 10.03
C LYS A 37 6.47 7.19 8.58
N THR A 38 5.26 7.65 8.32
CA THR A 38 4.56 7.42 7.05
C THR A 38 4.31 8.71 6.26
N GLY A 39 4.46 9.88 6.90
CA GLY A 39 4.03 11.14 6.31
C GLY A 39 2.50 11.32 6.28
N ALA A 40 1.74 10.42 6.90
CA ALA A 40 0.30 10.59 7.08
C ALA A 40 0.02 11.82 7.95
N GLN A 41 -1.04 12.55 7.63
CA GLN A 41 -1.46 13.74 8.35
C GLN A 41 -2.59 13.39 9.33
N ARG A 42 -2.39 13.76 10.60
CA ARG A 42 -3.42 13.62 11.63
C ARG A 42 -4.55 14.61 11.35
N MET A 43 -5.79 14.12 11.30
CA MET A 43 -6.98 14.96 11.23
C MET A 43 -7.59 15.16 12.62
N ASP A 44 -7.81 14.06 13.34
CA ASP A 44 -8.48 14.05 14.64
C ASP A 44 -7.77 13.10 15.62
N SER A 45 -8.42 12.83 16.77
CA SER A 45 -7.97 11.84 17.74
C SER A 45 -7.98 10.40 17.22
N ASN A 46 -8.70 10.10 16.13
CA ASN A 46 -8.91 8.75 15.62
C ASN A 46 -8.85 8.66 14.08
N LYS A 47 -8.47 9.75 13.41
CA LYS A 47 -8.48 9.84 11.95
C LYS A 47 -7.17 10.40 11.42
N ILE A 48 -6.66 9.75 10.37
CA ILE A 48 -5.48 10.19 9.62
C ILE A 48 -5.77 10.21 8.13
N THR A 49 -4.98 10.97 7.38
CA THR A 49 -5.03 11.01 5.92
C THR A 49 -3.68 10.68 5.32
N ILE A 50 -3.70 10.00 4.17
CA ILE A 50 -2.49 9.63 3.44
C ILE A 50 -2.71 9.78 1.93
N GLU A 51 -1.67 10.22 1.23
CA GLU A 51 -1.65 10.23 -0.23
C GLU A 51 -1.28 8.84 -0.76
N TYR A 52 -2.18 8.21 -1.51
CA TYR A 52 -1.93 6.96 -2.21
C TYR A 52 -2.29 7.13 -3.69
N LEU A 53 -1.32 6.87 -4.57
CA LEU A 53 -1.44 7.07 -6.02
C LEU A 53 -2.00 8.45 -6.41
N ASN A 54 -1.53 9.49 -5.70
CA ASN A 54 -1.92 10.89 -5.93
C ASN A 54 -3.42 11.17 -5.65
N GLN A 55 -4.01 10.38 -4.75
CA GLN A 55 -5.34 10.58 -4.21
C GLN A 55 -5.29 10.55 -2.67
N PRO A 56 -6.02 11.46 -2.00
CA PRO A 56 -6.10 11.47 -0.55
C PRO A 56 -7.08 10.41 -0.05
N TYR A 57 -6.61 9.53 0.84
CA TYR A 57 -7.43 8.57 1.57
C TYR A 57 -7.59 8.98 3.02
N LEU A 58 -8.78 8.76 3.57
CA LEU A 58 -9.10 8.92 4.97
C LEU A 58 -9.10 7.55 5.65
N ILE A 59 -8.43 7.46 6.80
CA ILE A 59 -8.36 6.23 7.60
C ILE A 59 -8.91 6.52 8.99
N THR A 60 -9.94 5.77 9.38
CA THR A 60 -10.49 5.75 10.75
C THR A 60 -9.86 4.61 11.52
N LEU A 61 -9.08 4.90 12.56
CA LEU A 61 -8.19 3.94 13.21
C LEU A 61 -8.91 2.94 14.13
N SER A 62 -10.03 3.33 14.74
CA SER A 62 -10.80 2.43 15.61
C SER A 62 -11.34 1.22 14.83
N ASP A 63 -12.00 1.49 13.71
CA ASP A 63 -12.62 0.47 12.87
C ASP A 63 -11.69 -0.05 11.78
N VAL A 64 -10.58 0.67 11.53
CA VAL A 64 -9.66 0.43 10.41
C VAL A 64 -10.44 0.47 9.09
N GLU A 65 -11.16 1.56 8.90
CA GLU A 65 -11.89 1.84 7.66
C GLU A 65 -11.06 2.79 6.79
N ILE A 66 -11.01 2.50 5.49
CA ILE A 66 -10.24 3.26 4.51
C ILE A 66 -11.16 3.64 3.35
N SER A 67 -11.40 4.94 3.20
CA SER A 67 -12.18 5.52 2.12
C SER A 67 -11.37 6.58 1.39
N LEU A 68 -11.82 6.96 0.20
CA LEU A 68 -11.39 8.22 -0.39
C LEU A 68 -11.78 9.38 0.54
N ARG A 69 -10.99 10.46 0.54
CA ARG A 69 -11.32 11.63 1.36
C ARG A 69 -12.51 12.42 0.78
N ASP A 70 -12.54 12.53 -0.54
CA ASP A 70 -13.51 13.36 -1.28
C ASP A 70 -14.74 12.56 -1.73
N SER A 71 -14.83 11.28 -1.35
CA SER A 71 -15.93 10.36 -1.67
C SER A 71 -16.09 9.37 -0.54
N GLU A 72 -17.32 9.02 -0.18
CA GLU A 72 -17.60 7.93 0.78
C GLU A 72 -17.36 6.53 0.18
N GLU A 73 -16.82 6.45 -1.04
CA GLU A 73 -16.47 5.19 -1.68
C GLU A 73 -15.33 4.48 -0.93
N GLU A 74 -15.61 3.25 -0.51
CA GLU A 74 -14.60 2.37 0.08
C GLU A 74 -13.50 2.05 -0.93
N ALA A 75 -12.26 2.08 -0.45
CA ALA A 75 -11.14 1.67 -1.28
C ALA A 75 -11.23 0.16 -1.62
N PRO A 76 -10.84 -0.26 -2.83
CA PRO A 76 -10.75 -1.69 -3.16
C PRO A 76 -9.88 -2.45 -2.15
N LEU A 77 -10.23 -3.71 -1.85
CA LEU A 77 -9.53 -4.52 -0.82
C LEU A 77 -8.01 -4.52 -0.98
N ARG A 78 -7.51 -4.60 -2.22
CA ARG A 78 -6.07 -4.57 -2.50
C ARG A 78 -5.41 -3.25 -2.08
N ASP A 79 -6.04 -2.12 -2.39
CA ASP A 79 -5.50 -0.81 -2.02
C ASP A 79 -5.53 -0.62 -0.51
N ARG A 80 -6.60 -1.06 0.15
CA ARG A 80 -6.68 -1.08 1.61
C ARG A 80 -5.53 -1.86 2.24
N ILE A 81 -5.25 -3.07 1.72
CA ILE A 81 -4.14 -3.90 2.20
C ILE A 81 -2.80 -3.20 2.00
N LEU A 82 -2.57 -2.59 0.82
CA LEU A 82 -1.31 -1.88 0.53
C LEU A 82 -1.11 -0.66 1.43
N ILE A 83 -2.15 0.14 1.63
CA ILE A 83 -2.13 1.30 2.53
C ILE A 83 -1.83 0.83 3.96
N LEU A 84 -2.51 -0.21 4.45
CA LEU A 84 -2.26 -0.74 5.81
C LEU A 84 -0.85 -1.29 5.98
N HIS A 85 -0.32 -2.02 5.00
CA HIS A 85 1.05 -2.52 5.07
C HIS A 85 2.06 -1.38 5.07
N TYR A 86 1.81 -0.32 4.30
CA TYR A 86 2.64 0.86 4.35
C TYR A 86 2.59 1.52 5.74
N LEU A 87 1.40 1.74 6.30
CA LEU A 87 1.23 2.37 7.62
C LEU A 87 1.92 1.59 8.75
N THR A 88 1.87 0.26 8.68
CA THR A 88 2.41 -0.62 9.74
C THR A 88 3.90 -0.95 9.59
N LEU A 89 4.44 -0.96 8.37
CA LEU A 89 5.82 -1.36 8.09
C LEU A 89 6.77 -0.19 7.80
N ALA A 90 6.25 1.01 7.55
CA ALA A 90 7.07 2.18 7.31
C ALA A 90 8.01 2.44 8.50
N LYS A 91 9.28 2.69 8.19
CA LYS A 91 10.33 2.92 9.20
C LYS A 91 10.54 4.40 9.52
N GLY A 92 9.95 5.32 8.77
CA GLY A 92 10.26 6.76 8.87
C GLY A 92 11.67 7.12 8.41
N THR A 93 12.34 6.25 7.65
CA THR A 93 13.68 6.53 7.15
C THR A 93 13.62 7.69 6.15
N PRO A 94 14.35 8.80 6.38
CA PRO A 94 14.29 9.95 5.49
C PRO A 94 14.86 9.61 4.12
N VAL A 95 14.36 10.31 3.10
CA VAL A 95 14.86 10.20 1.73
C VAL A 95 16.33 10.64 1.66
N THR A 96 17.16 9.85 0.99
CA THR A 96 18.60 10.14 0.85
C THR A 96 18.91 11.14 -0.27
N ASN A 97 17.90 11.56 -1.05
CA ASN A 97 18.02 12.37 -2.26
C ASN A 97 18.99 11.81 -3.32
N ARG A 98 19.33 10.52 -3.22
CA ARG A 98 20.14 9.83 -4.21
C ARG A 98 19.25 9.09 -5.20
N LEU A 99 19.39 9.43 -6.48
CA LEU A 99 18.76 8.67 -7.55
C LEU A 99 19.42 7.30 -7.71
N ILE A 100 18.59 6.28 -7.82
CA ILE A 100 18.99 4.91 -8.13
C ILE A 100 18.21 4.41 -9.35
N THR A 101 18.83 3.53 -10.11
CA THR A 101 18.18 2.81 -11.21
C THR A 101 17.32 1.68 -10.67
N PHE A 102 16.33 1.23 -11.45
CA PHE A 102 15.49 0.09 -11.11
C PHE A 102 16.30 -1.17 -10.73
N LYS A 103 17.45 -1.41 -11.39
CA LYS A 103 18.34 -2.56 -11.11
C LYS A 103 18.94 -2.56 -9.71
N GLN A 104 19.07 -1.39 -9.09
CA GLN A 104 19.68 -1.23 -7.78
C GLN A 104 18.70 -1.49 -6.64
N LEU A 105 17.40 -1.66 -6.93
CA LEU A 105 16.43 -2.10 -5.95
C LEU A 105 16.74 -3.53 -5.50
N PRO A 106 16.53 -3.88 -4.22
CA PRO A 106 16.58 -5.27 -3.77
C PRO A 106 15.66 -6.15 -4.64
N GLY A 107 16.23 -7.19 -5.27
CA GLY A 107 15.50 -8.05 -6.22
C GLY A 107 15.24 -7.46 -7.61
N GLY A 108 15.52 -6.16 -7.83
CA GLY A 108 15.27 -5.47 -9.10
C GLY A 108 16.09 -6.00 -10.27
N ALA A 109 17.32 -6.48 -10.03
CA ALA A 109 18.16 -7.09 -11.05
C ALA A 109 17.49 -8.31 -11.72
N SER A 110 16.84 -9.17 -10.93
CA SER A 110 16.14 -10.36 -11.43
C SER A 110 14.90 -10.01 -12.27
N TYR A 111 14.20 -8.93 -11.93
CA TYR A 111 13.03 -8.47 -12.67
C TYR A 111 13.36 -7.56 -13.86
N PHE A 112 14.59 -7.04 -13.93
CA PHE A 112 14.98 -6.05 -14.94
C PHE A 112 14.69 -6.46 -16.39
N PRO A 113 14.86 -7.74 -16.83
CA PRO A 113 14.52 -8.13 -18.20
C PRO A 113 13.06 -7.85 -18.57
N ALA A 114 12.12 -8.11 -17.65
CA ALA A 114 10.70 -7.85 -17.86
C ALA A 114 10.40 -6.34 -17.85
N PHE A 115 10.98 -5.59 -16.89
CA PHE A 115 10.86 -4.14 -16.83
C PHE A 115 11.36 -3.47 -18.11
N SER A 116 12.54 -3.85 -18.61
CA SER A 116 13.14 -3.29 -19.82
C SER A 116 12.24 -3.48 -21.05
N GLN A 117 11.63 -4.66 -21.20
CA GLN A 117 10.71 -4.93 -22.30
C GLN A 117 9.44 -4.08 -22.25
N ARG A 118 8.93 -3.79 -21.06
CA ARG A 118 7.64 -3.08 -20.88
C ARG A 118 7.76 -1.57 -20.80
N ALA A 119 8.85 -1.05 -20.25
CA ALA A 119 9.01 0.37 -19.95
C ALA A 119 10.07 1.06 -20.81
N ILE A 120 11.14 0.36 -21.20
CA ILE A 120 12.26 0.98 -21.93
C ILE A 120 12.10 0.80 -23.44
N LYS A 121 11.93 -0.45 -23.91
CA LYS A 121 11.84 -0.75 -25.35
C LYS A 121 10.76 0.05 -26.09
N PRO A 122 9.54 0.24 -25.55
CA PRO A 122 8.53 1.05 -26.25
C PRO A 122 9.01 2.48 -26.51
N LEU A 123 9.70 3.09 -25.54
CA LEU A 123 10.18 4.47 -25.63
C LEU A 123 11.34 4.67 -26.63
N LEU A 124 12.09 3.60 -26.93
CA LEU A 124 13.22 3.64 -27.86
C LEU A 124 12.83 3.38 -29.31
N ASN A 125 11.66 2.80 -29.55
CA ASN A 125 11.18 2.42 -30.87
C ASN A 125 10.16 3.44 -31.44
N HIS A 126 10.24 4.70 -31.01
CA HIS A 126 9.43 5.81 -31.53
C HIS A 126 10.18 6.59 -32.60
#